data_AF-A0A7Y3RJP6-F1
#
_entry.id   AF-A0A7Y3RJP6-F1
#
_cell.length_a   1.000
_cell.length_b   1.000
_cell.length_c   1.000
_cell.angle_alpha   90.00
_cell.angle_beta   90.00
_cell.angle_gamma   90.00
#
_symmetry.space_group_name_H-M   'P 1'
#
loop_
_entity.id
_entity.type
_entity.pdbx_description
1 polymer ?
#
loop_
_entity_poly.entity_id
_entity_poly.type
_entity_poly.pdbx_seq_one_letter_code
_entity_poly.pdbx_strand_id
1 'polypeptide(L)'
;MATAETAEVKGRKRALTLVLAVAAAVLTAYFLDRPEELIATLEDWEIDVFQEAALERADLTDNGVASAIDLLNNAGFDGEDISTDLLLAGVSSEALVLPNYSPFELAPDQERQKMCLAQGIYYEARNQPVLGRIAVADVILNRVADRRFPDTICGVVFQGQGRSYGCQFSFACDGSMNKAREPRAWDKADKLADLIYRGFRPELTRFATFYHADYVDPYWAKAFNETVVVGDHIFYRPPGAIELAANQMGIDLSDVAS
;
A
#
# COMPACT_ATOMS: atom_id res chain seq x y z
N MET A 1 -5.98 -28.73 -3.80
CA MET A 1 -6.93 -28.65 -4.94
C MET A 1 -8.41 -28.72 -4.53
N ALA A 2 -8.77 -29.19 -3.33
CA ALA A 2 -10.18 -29.32 -2.88
C ALA A 2 -10.81 -28.06 -2.23
N THR A 3 -10.12 -26.91 -2.20
CA THR A 3 -10.55 -25.72 -1.44
C THR A 3 -11.19 -24.61 -2.30
N ALA A 4 -10.86 -24.53 -3.59
CA ALA A 4 -11.44 -23.53 -4.51
C ALA A 4 -12.82 -23.97 -5.04
N GLU A 5 -12.96 -25.25 -5.37
CA GLU A 5 -14.20 -25.83 -5.89
C GLU A 5 -15.32 -25.83 -4.82
N THR A 6 -14.95 -25.97 -3.54
CA THR A 6 -15.90 -25.89 -2.42
C THR A 6 -16.35 -24.46 -2.11
N ALA A 7 -15.49 -23.46 -2.32
CA ALA A 7 -15.85 -22.05 -2.19
C ALA A 7 -16.78 -21.57 -3.32
N GLU A 8 -16.52 -21.97 -4.56
CA GLU A 8 -17.36 -21.64 -5.72
C GLU A 8 -18.76 -22.27 -5.62
N VAL A 9 -18.83 -23.53 -5.20
CA VAL A 9 -20.11 -24.24 -4.98
C VAL A 9 -20.90 -23.62 -3.81
N LYS A 10 -20.22 -23.18 -2.76
CA LYS A 10 -20.83 -22.47 -1.62
C LYS A 10 -21.37 -21.10 -2.05
N GLY A 11 -20.65 -20.38 -2.90
CA GLY A 11 -21.08 -19.11 -3.48
C GLY A 11 -22.32 -19.24 -4.38
N ARG A 12 -22.35 -20.24 -5.26
CA ARG A 12 -23.52 -20.49 -6.14
C ARG A 12 -24.79 -20.87 -5.38
N LYS A 13 -24.69 -21.69 -4.33
CA LYS A 13 -25.84 -22.03 -3.49
C LYS A 13 -26.40 -20.80 -2.76
N ARG A 14 -25.54 -19.89 -2.30
CA ARG A 14 -25.94 -18.66 -1.61
C ARG A 14 -26.62 -17.64 -2.53
N ALA A 15 -26.07 -17.45 -3.73
CA ALA A 15 -26.69 -16.59 -4.74
C ALA A 15 -28.10 -17.08 -5.13
N LEU A 16 -28.27 -18.41 -5.26
CA LEU A 16 -29.57 -18.99 -5.57
C LEU A 16 -30.58 -18.82 -4.42
N THR A 17 -30.15 -18.95 -3.16
CA THR A 17 -31.01 -18.71 -1.99
C THR A 17 -31.45 -17.25 -1.91
N LEU A 18 -30.56 -16.29 -2.20
CA LEU A 18 -30.88 -14.86 -2.18
C LEU A 18 -31.91 -14.50 -3.27
N VAL A 19 -31.72 -14.99 -4.49
CA VAL A 19 -32.65 -14.75 -5.62
C VAL A 19 -34.04 -15.31 -5.31
N LEU A 20 -34.12 -16.51 -4.72
CA LEU A 20 -35.39 -17.11 -4.33
C LEU A 20 -36.10 -16.34 -3.20
N ALA A 21 -35.32 -15.83 -2.24
CA ALA A 21 -35.85 -15.05 -1.12
C ALA A 21 -36.41 -13.69 -1.58
N VAL A 22 -35.72 -13.00 -2.50
CA VAL A 22 -36.18 -11.75 -3.11
C VAL A 22 -37.43 -11.98 -3.95
N ALA A 23 -37.45 -13.05 -4.77
CA ALA A 23 -38.62 -13.40 -5.56
C ALA A 23 -39.86 -13.68 -4.68
N ALA A 24 -39.68 -14.34 -3.53
CA ALA A 24 -40.76 -14.59 -2.56
C ALA A 24 -41.27 -13.31 -1.90
N ALA A 25 -40.38 -12.37 -1.54
CA ALA A 25 -40.76 -11.07 -0.96
C ALA A 25 -41.55 -10.22 -1.96
N VAL A 26 -41.09 -10.15 -3.22
CA VAL A 26 -41.78 -9.43 -4.31
C VAL A 26 -43.16 -10.02 -4.57
N LEU A 27 -43.27 -11.35 -4.63
CA LEU A 27 -44.56 -12.04 -4.79
C LEU A 27 -45.50 -11.74 -3.61
N THR A 28 -45.00 -11.76 -2.38
CA THR A 28 -45.80 -11.53 -1.17
C THR A 28 -46.34 -10.09 -1.12
N ALA A 29 -45.51 -9.10 -1.44
CA ALA A 29 -45.94 -7.70 -1.49
C ALA A 29 -46.96 -7.44 -2.62
N TYR A 30 -46.78 -8.09 -3.77
CA TYR A 30 -47.72 -7.99 -4.90
C TYR A 30 -49.09 -8.60 -4.56
N PHE A 31 -49.13 -9.71 -3.82
CA PHE A 31 -50.38 -10.37 -3.43
C PHE A 31 -51.12 -9.69 -2.27
N LEU A 32 -50.41 -8.93 -1.42
CA LEU A 32 -50.99 -8.26 -0.25
C LEU A 32 -51.33 -6.77 -0.48
N ASP A 33 -51.08 -6.24 -1.70
CA ASP A 33 -51.36 -4.86 -2.12
C ASP A 33 -50.74 -3.80 -1.19
N ARG A 34 -49.52 -4.07 -0.70
CA ARG A 34 -48.72 -3.18 0.18
C ARG A 34 -47.34 -2.89 -0.41
N PRO A 35 -47.24 -2.03 -1.43
CA PRO A 35 -45.96 -1.74 -2.09
C PRO A 35 -44.97 -0.98 -1.18
N GLU A 36 -45.46 -0.23 -0.19
CA GLU A 36 -44.63 0.48 0.79
C GLU A 36 -43.86 -0.44 1.76
N GLU A 37 -44.37 -1.64 2.07
CA GLU A 37 -43.64 -2.62 2.89
C GLU A 37 -42.51 -3.31 2.10
N LEU A 38 -42.58 -3.32 0.76
CA LEU A 38 -41.53 -3.83 -0.13
C LEU A 38 -40.29 -2.92 -0.12
N ILE A 39 -40.48 -1.60 -0.07
CA ILE A 39 -39.35 -0.65 0.00
C ILE A 39 -38.66 -0.78 1.35
N ALA A 40 -39.40 -0.89 2.45
CA ALA A 40 -38.82 -1.08 3.79
C ALA A 40 -38.07 -2.43 3.94
N THR A 41 -38.60 -3.52 3.35
CA THR A 41 -37.92 -4.83 3.38
C THR A 41 -36.74 -4.92 2.42
N LEU A 42 -36.77 -4.20 1.30
CA LEU A 42 -35.63 -4.09 0.38
C LEU A 42 -34.55 -3.17 0.95
N GLU A 43 -34.90 -2.08 1.64
CA GLU A 43 -33.96 -1.21 2.36
C GLU A 43 -33.27 -1.95 3.52
N ASP A 44 -33.98 -2.80 4.27
CA ASP A 44 -33.38 -3.68 5.29
C ASP A 44 -32.48 -4.78 4.67
N TRP A 45 -32.82 -5.32 3.49
CA TRP A 45 -32.03 -6.38 2.84
C TRP A 45 -30.86 -5.88 1.98
N GLU A 46 -30.92 -4.66 1.45
CA GLU A 46 -29.75 -3.99 0.86
C GLU A 46 -28.70 -3.73 1.94
N ILE A 47 -29.12 -3.50 3.19
CA ILE A 47 -28.21 -3.32 4.32
C ILE A 47 -27.53 -4.64 4.72
N ASP A 48 -28.22 -5.78 4.76
CA ASP A 48 -27.60 -7.07 5.17
C ASP A 48 -26.60 -7.66 4.15
N VAL A 49 -26.84 -7.50 2.84
CA VAL A 49 -25.93 -8.02 1.80
C VAL A 49 -24.67 -7.17 1.67
N PHE A 50 -24.80 -5.85 1.83
CA PHE A 50 -23.66 -4.95 1.88
C PHE A 50 -22.95 -5.00 3.24
N GLN A 51 -23.66 -5.29 4.35
CA GLN A 51 -23.04 -5.49 5.67
C GLN A 51 -22.25 -6.79 5.75
N GLU A 52 -22.66 -7.93 5.17
CA GLU A 52 -21.82 -9.14 5.22
C GLU A 52 -20.55 -9.01 4.34
N ALA A 53 -20.64 -8.37 3.18
CA ALA A 53 -19.48 -8.09 2.32
C ALA A 53 -18.56 -6.98 2.87
N ALA A 54 -19.12 -6.08 3.68
CA ALA A 54 -18.39 -5.12 4.48
C ALA A 54 -17.83 -5.77 5.76
N LEU A 55 -18.48 -6.73 6.40
CA LEU A 55 -18.00 -7.41 7.62
C LEU A 55 -16.81 -8.33 7.34
N GLU A 56 -16.68 -8.89 6.13
CA GLU A 56 -15.44 -9.55 5.68
C GLU A 56 -14.31 -8.54 5.34
N ARG A 57 -14.61 -7.23 5.28
CA ARG A 57 -13.67 -6.12 5.01
C ARG A 57 -13.51 -5.10 6.15
N ALA A 58 -14.37 -5.13 7.16
CA ALA A 58 -14.49 -4.13 8.24
C ALA A 58 -13.83 -4.60 9.53
N ASP A 59 -13.19 -5.77 9.52
CA ASP A 59 -12.21 -6.16 10.52
C ASP A 59 -10.86 -5.42 10.34
N LEU A 60 -10.84 -4.33 9.56
CA LEU A 60 -9.64 -3.57 9.19
C LEU A 60 -9.65 -2.10 9.64
N THR A 61 -10.72 -1.58 10.28
CA THR A 61 -10.80 -0.13 10.57
C THR A 61 -10.63 0.24 12.05
N ASP A 62 -10.97 -0.62 13.02
CA ASP A 62 -10.50 -0.49 14.41
C ASP A 62 -9.35 -1.47 14.75
N ASN A 63 -9.17 -2.48 13.89
CA ASN A 63 -8.15 -3.54 13.99
C ASN A 63 -7.00 -3.36 12.97
N GLY A 64 -7.03 -2.33 12.11
CA GLY A 64 -6.10 -2.18 10.99
C GLY A 64 -4.64 -1.94 11.39
N VAL A 65 -4.41 -1.13 12.42
CA VAL A 65 -3.07 -0.85 12.96
C VAL A 65 -2.51 -2.05 13.71
N ALA A 66 -3.33 -2.67 14.58
CA ALA A 66 -2.97 -3.90 15.27
C ALA A 66 -2.65 -5.01 14.26
N SER A 67 -3.44 -5.11 13.19
CA SER A 67 -3.19 -6.01 12.06
C SER A 67 -1.90 -5.68 11.31
N ALA A 68 -1.60 -4.41 11.05
CA ALA A 68 -0.34 -4.01 10.40
C ALA A 68 0.90 -4.39 11.22
N ILE A 69 0.90 -4.09 12.52
CA ILE A 69 1.97 -4.46 13.44
C ILE A 69 2.06 -5.99 13.56
N ASP A 70 0.93 -6.69 13.69
CA ASP A 70 0.89 -8.15 13.75
C ASP A 70 1.36 -8.81 12.45
N LEU A 71 1.03 -8.24 11.29
CA LEU A 71 1.53 -8.69 9.99
C LEU A 71 3.05 -8.57 9.91
N LEU A 72 3.61 -7.45 10.38
CA LEU A 72 5.06 -7.26 10.47
C LEU A 72 5.69 -8.25 11.45
N ASN A 73 5.11 -8.42 12.64
CA ASN A 73 5.58 -9.37 13.64
C ASN A 73 5.59 -10.80 13.09
N ASN A 74 4.50 -11.23 12.44
CA ASN A 74 4.38 -12.54 11.81
C ASN A 74 5.34 -12.73 10.62
N ALA A 75 5.78 -11.64 9.97
CA ALA A 75 6.81 -11.65 8.95
C ALA A 75 8.25 -11.64 9.52
N GLY A 76 8.42 -11.65 10.84
CA GLY A 76 9.72 -11.71 11.52
C GLY A 76 10.34 -10.35 11.82
N PHE A 77 9.50 -9.32 12.02
CA PHE A 77 9.90 -8.01 12.53
C PHE A 77 9.53 -7.81 14.02
N ASP A 78 9.20 -8.90 14.73
CA ASP A 78 8.80 -8.94 16.15
C ASP A 78 9.87 -8.44 17.14
N GLY A 79 11.13 -8.37 16.71
CA GLY A 79 12.23 -7.80 17.50
C GLY A 79 12.51 -6.32 17.27
N GLU A 80 11.69 -5.61 16.47
CA GLU A 80 11.86 -4.18 16.16
C GLU A 80 10.81 -3.34 16.92
N ASP A 81 11.21 -2.20 17.48
CA ASP A 81 10.33 -1.34 18.30
C ASP A 81 9.53 -0.36 17.44
N ILE A 82 8.57 -0.91 16.70
CA ILE A 82 7.74 -0.17 15.72
C ILE A 82 7.00 0.99 16.38
N SER A 83 6.49 0.79 17.61
CA SER A 83 5.75 1.82 18.34
C SER A 83 6.63 3.03 18.67
N THR A 84 7.85 2.79 19.15
CA THR A 84 8.81 3.86 19.40
C THR A 84 9.23 4.54 18.10
N ASP A 85 9.48 3.78 17.03
CA ASP A 85 9.88 4.36 15.74
C ASP A 85 8.78 5.25 15.14
N LEU A 86 7.50 4.87 15.26
CA LEU A 86 6.35 5.69 14.84
C LEU A 86 6.27 6.99 15.64
N LEU A 87 6.44 6.89 16.96
CA LEU A 87 6.41 8.03 17.86
C LEU A 87 7.56 9.01 17.55
N LEU A 88 8.77 8.51 17.34
CA LEU A 88 9.94 9.31 16.97
C LEU A 88 9.77 10.00 15.62
N ALA A 89 9.15 9.32 14.65
CA ALA A 89 8.83 9.89 13.35
C ALA A 89 7.67 10.90 13.39
N GLY A 90 6.94 11.02 14.51
CA GLY A 90 5.73 11.83 14.59
C GLY A 90 4.65 11.34 13.61
N VAL A 91 4.60 10.03 13.37
CA VAL A 91 3.68 9.39 12.45
C VAL A 91 2.59 8.68 13.23
N SER A 92 1.34 8.97 12.88
CA SER A 92 0.19 8.27 13.43
C SER A 92 0.22 6.81 13.03
N SER A 93 -0.17 5.91 13.91
CA SER A 93 -0.19 4.48 13.64
C SER A 93 -1.15 4.11 12.48
N GLU A 94 -2.14 4.97 12.23
CA GLU A 94 -3.06 4.97 11.10
C GLU A 94 -2.36 5.12 9.74
N ALA A 95 -1.16 5.72 9.70
CA ALA A 95 -0.36 5.75 8.47
C ALA A 95 0.13 4.34 8.08
N LEU A 96 0.10 3.37 9.01
CA LEU A 96 0.34 1.97 8.67
C LEU A 96 -0.89 1.27 8.08
N VAL A 97 -2.07 1.91 8.14
CA VAL A 97 -3.31 1.38 7.58
C VAL A 97 -3.25 1.48 6.06
N LEU A 98 -3.71 0.42 5.41
CA LEU A 98 -3.68 0.26 3.97
C LEU A 98 -4.53 1.36 3.31
N PRO A 99 -3.95 2.35 2.62
CA PRO A 99 -4.69 3.10 1.65
C PRO A 99 -5.15 2.09 0.60
N ASN A 100 -6.40 2.20 0.18
CA ASN A 100 -6.96 1.42 -0.91
C ASN A 100 -6.30 1.86 -2.23
N TYR A 101 -5.02 1.58 -2.39
CA TYR A 101 -4.38 1.59 -3.69
C TYR A 101 -4.96 0.39 -4.44
N SER A 102 -5.75 0.70 -5.46
CA SER A 102 -6.13 -0.26 -6.51
C SER A 102 -4.90 -1.10 -6.81
N PRO A 103 -4.97 -2.45 -6.71
CA PRO A 103 -3.82 -3.30 -7.00
C PRO A 103 -3.29 -2.85 -8.34
N PHE A 104 -2.02 -2.45 -8.35
CA PHE A 104 -1.26 -2.24 -9.56
C PHE A 104 -1.64 -3.38 -10.49
N GLU A 105 -2.45 -3.10 -11.52
CA GLU A 105 -3.03 -4.14 -12.36
C GLU A 105 -1.87 -4.97 -12.83
N LEU A 106 -1.85 -6.21 -12.33
CA LEU A 106 -0.70 -7.09 -12.24
C LEU A 106 0.23 -6.87 -13.42
N ALA A 107 1.24 -6.03 -13.22
CA ALA A 107 2.20 -5.75 -14.29
C ALA A 107 2.73 -7.11 -14.77
N PRO A 108 2.97 -7.31 -16.08
CA PRO A 108 3.68 -8.49 -16.52
C PRO A 108 4.92 -8.69 -15.65
N ASP A 109 5.19 -9.94 -15.23
CA ASP A 109 6.37 -10.31 -14.45
C ASP A 109 6.37 -9.83 -12.98
N GLN A 110 5.33 -10.20 -12.23
CA GLN A 110 5.15 -9.85 -10.81
C GLN A 110 6.36 -10.22 -9.94
N GLU A 111 6.91 -11.42 -10.13
CA GLU A 111 8.07 -11.90 -9.38
C GLU A 111 9.28 -10.99 -9.61
N ARG A 112 9.49 -10.51 -10.85
CA ARG A 112 10.55 -9.55 -11.13
C ARG A 112 10.29 -8.20 -10.47
N GLN A 113 9.05 -7.70 -10.47
CA GLN A 113 8.72 -6.43 -9.80
C GLN A 113 8.96 -6.51 -8.28
N LYS A 114 8.53 -7.61 -7.64
CA LYS A 114 8.81 -7.89 -6.23
C LYS A 114 10.32 -7.97 -5.98
N MET A 115 11.07 -8.69 -6.82
CA MET A 115 12.53 -8.80 -6.71
C MET A 115 13.24 -7.45 -6.86
N CYS A 116 12.75 -6.56 -7.73
CA CYS A 116 13.26 -5.19 -7.83
C CYS A 116 12.97 -4.38 -6.56
N LEU A 117 11.76 -4.51 -6.00
CA LEU A 117 11.41 -3.85 -4.73
C LEU A 117 12.30 -4.30 -3.59
N ALA A 118 12.51 -5.62 -3.44
CA ALA A 118 13.39 -6.20 -2.43
C ALA A 118 14.84 -5.67 -2.55
N GLN A 119 15.34 -5.52 -3.80
CA GLN A 119 16.65 -4.92 -4.03
C GLN A 119 16.70 -3.45 -3.61
N GLY A 120 15.70 -2.66 -3.98
CA GLY A 120 15.59 -1.26 -3.53
C GLY A 120 15.63 -1.16 -2.01
N ILE A 121 14.79 -1.91 -1.31
CA ILE A 121 14.75 -1.94 0.16
C ILE A 121 16.09 -2.37 0.75
N TYR A 122 16.68 -3.46 0.24
CA TYR A 122 17.92 -4.02 0.77
C TYR A 122 19.10 -3.04 0.66
N TYR A 123 19.33 -2.48 -0.53
CA TYR A 123 20.51 -1.67 -0.75
C TYR A 123 20.40 -0.28 -0.15
N GLU A 124 19.18 0.25 0.00
CA GLU A 124 18.96 1.60 0.52
C GLU A 124 18.69 1.63 2.02
N ALA A 125 18.15 0.56 2.62
CA ALA A 125 17.63 0.61 3.98
C ALA A 125 17.89 -0.64 4.83
N ARG A 126 18.78 -1.56 4.44
CA ARG A 126 19.05 -2.78 5.25
C ARG A 126 19.42 -2.50 6.71
N ASN A 127 20.15 -1.42 6.98
CA ASN A 127 20.59 -1.00 8.31
C ASN A 127 19.57 -0.12 9.05
N GLN A 128 18.44 0.20 8.42
CA GLN A 128 17.37 1.00 9.03
C GLN A 128 16.40 0.09 9.81
N PRO A 129 15.64 0.66 10.78
CA PRO A 129 14.47 -0.01 11.34
C PRO A 129 13.44 -0.33 10.24
N VAL A 130 12.50 -1.22 10.54
CA VAL A 130 11.46 -1.68 9.59
C VAL A 130 10.66 -0.50 9.04
N LEU A 131 10.39 0.52 9.85
CA LEU A 131 9.75 1.75 9.37
C LEU A 131 10.61 2.47 8.31
N GLY A 132 11.94 2.54 8.48
CA GLY A 132 12.83 3.14 7.48
C GLY A 132 12.86 2.33 6.17
N ARG A 133 12.78 1.00 6.26
CA ARG A 133 12.66 0.11 5.09
C ARG A 133 11.32 0.30 4.37
N ILE A 134 10.24 0.41 5.13
CA ILE A 134 8.90 0.74 4.63
C ILE A 134 8.91 2.12 3.96
N ALA A 135 9.55 3.12 4.56
CA ALA A 135 9.62 4.48 4.05
C ALA A 135 10.28 4.54 2.65
N VAL A 136 11.37 3.80 2.46
CA VAL A 136 12.02 3.69 1.14
C VAL A 136 11.12 2.99 0.13
N ALA A 137 10.43 1.93 0.54
CA ALA A 137 9.47 1.25 -0.32
C ALA A 137 8.32 2.19 -0.72
N ASP A 138 7.80 2.98 0.22
CA ASP A 138 6.77 4.00 -0.01
C ASP A 138 7.24 5.03 -1.06
N VAL A 139 8.46 5.55 -0.95
CA VAL A 139 9.04 6.44 -1.98
C VAL A 139 9.09 5.78 -3.37
N ILE A 140 9.47 4.51 -3.47
CA ILE A 140 9.49 3.78 -4.74
C ILE A 140 8.08 3.75 -5.35
N LEU A 141 7.07 3.50 -4.55
CA LEU A 141 5.68 3.38 -5.01
C LEU A 141 5.05 4.73 -5.33
N ASN A 142 5.35 5.76 -4.55
CA ASN A 142 4.97 7.14 -4.83
C ASN A 142 5.55 7.60 -6.18
N ARG A 143 6.78 7.20 -6.51
CA ARG A 143 7.34 7.44 -7.84
C ARG A 143 6.60 6.67 -8.92
N VAL A 144 6.32 5.39 -8.72
CA VAL A 144 5.56 4.60 -9.68
C VAL A 144 4.17 5.22 -9.96
N ALA A 145 3.52 5.80 -8.94
CA ALA A 145 2.23 6.47 -9.07
C ALA A 145 2.32 7.85 -9.74
N ASP A 146 3.50 8.47 -9.79
CA ASP A 146 3.72 9.81 -10.33
C ASP A 146 4.23 9.76 -11.77
N ARG A 147 3.47 10.37 -12.69
CA ARG A 147 3.75 10.41 -14.14
C ARG A 147 5.11 11.00 -14.52
N ARG A 148 5.82 11.66 -13.60
CA ARG A 148 7.19 12.17 -13.82
C ARG A 148 8.25 11.08 -13.78
N PHE A 149 7.92 9.91 -13.23
CA PHE A 149 8.83 8.77 -13.07
C PHE A 149 8.36 7.57 -13.92
N PRO A 150 9.19 6.53 -14.06
CA PRO A 150 8.76 5.27 -14.67
C PRO A 150 7.56 4.64 -13.95
N ASP A 151 6.68 4.03 -14.72
CA ASP A 151 5.41 3.42 -14.29
C ASP A 151 5.55 1.97 -13.78
N THR A 152 6.77 1.51 -13.50
CA THR A 152 7.02 0.18 -12.93
C THR A 152 8.07 0.24 -11.83
N ILE A 153 7.96 -0.66 -10.84
CA ILE A 153 8.92 -0.75 -9.73
C ILE A 153 10.34 -0.93 -10.26
N CYS A 154 10.55 -1.89 -11.17
CA CYS A 154 11.87 -2.08 -11.77
C CYS A 154 12.35 -0.86 -12.55
N GLY A 155 11.44 -0.17 -13.25
CA GLY A 155 11.76 1.07 -13.96
C GLY A 155 12.27 2.16 -13.01
N VAL A 156 11.65 2.31 -11.85
CA VAL A 156 12.06 3.27 -10.80
C VAL A 156 13.36 2.83 -10.13
N VAL A 157 13.45 1.58 -9.68
CA VAL A 157 14.60 1.05 -8.94
C VAL A 157 15.88 1.07 -9.78
N PHE A 158 15.78 0.76 -11.08
CA PHE A 158 16.92 0.74 -11.99
C PHE A 158 16.95 1.95 -12.93
N GLN A 159 16.27 3.05 -12.57
CA GLN A 159 16.28 4.25 -13.37
C GLN A 159 17.72 4.79 -13.51
N GLY A 160 18.17 4.95 -14.75
CA GLY A 160 19.53 5.40 -15.07
C GLY A 160 20.59 4.30 -15.11
N GLN A 161 20.23 3.03 -14.85
CA GLN A 161 21.15 1.90 -14.99
C GLN A 161 21.71 1.81 -16.42
N GLY A 162 23.00 1.47 -16.54
CA GLY A 162 23.72 1.42 -17.82
C GLY A 162 24.39 2.75 -18.21
N ARG A 163 24.13 3.83 -17.47
CA ARG A 163 24.89 5.08 -17.56
C ARG A 163 26.09 5.04 -16.61
N SER A 164 27.14 5.80 -16.91
CA SER A 164 28.31 5.91 -16.03
C SER A 164 28.04 6.73 -14.76
N TYR A 165 26.95 7.52 -14.75
CA TYR A 165 26.52 8.35 -13.61
C TYR A 165 25.00 8.61 -13.71
N GLY A 166 24.40 9.02 -12.58
CA GLY A 166 23.00 9.42 -12.53
C GLY A 166 22.01 8.26 -12.38
N CYS A 167 22.44 7.13 -11.81
CA CYS A 167 21.48 6.16 -11.28
C CYS A 167 20.66 6.79 -10.16
N GLN A 168 19.35 6.55 -10.18
CA GLN A 168 18.45 7.02 -9.13
C GLN A 168 18.77 6.38 -7.78
N PHE A 169 19.07 5.09 -7.78
CA PHE A 169 19.57 4.36 -6.62
C PHE A 169 21.01 3.94 -6.88
N SER A 170 21.92 4.36 -6.01
CA SER A 170 23.37 4.30 -6.27
C SER A 170 23.87 2.87 -6.53
N PHE A 171 23.27 1.88 -5.86
CA PHE A 171 23.62 0.46 -5.97
C PHE A 171 23.47 -0.09 -7.39
N ALA A 172 22.64 0.52 -8.23
CA ALA A 172 22.42 0.11 -9.61
C ALA A 172 23.62 0.44 -10.53
N CYS A 173 24.47 1.38 -10.11
CA CYS A 173 25.64 1.85 -10.89
C CYS A 173 26.99 1.58 -10.21
N ASP A 174 27.05 1.51 -8.87
CA ASP A 174 28.32 1.53 -8.11
C ASP A 174 29.00 0.16 -7.94
N GLY A 175 28.41 -0.91 -8.50
CA GLY A 175 28.90 -2.29 -8.38
C GLY A 175 28.52 -3.00 -7.08
N SER A 176 27.67 -2.42 -6.22
CA SER A 176 27.20 -3.04 -4.97
C SER A 176 26.48 -4.37 -5.19
N MET A 177 25.83 -4.54 -6.34
CA MET A 177 25.18 -5.81 -6.71
C MET A 177 26.16 -6.96 -6.99
N ASN A 178 27.44 -6.68 -7.21
CA ASN A 178 28.46 -7.70 -7.42
C ASN A 178 28.96 -8.34 -6.11
N LYS A 179 28.57 -7.76 -4.96
CA LYS A 179 28.96 -8.23 -3.63
C LYS A 179 27.94 -9.25 -3.13
N ALA A 180 28.40 -10.21 -2.33
CA ALA A 180 27.51 -11.14 -1.64
C ALA A 180 26.55 -10.38 -0.72
N ARG A 181 25.27 -10.75 -0.77
CA ARG A 181 24.24 -10.19 0.11
C ARG A 181 24.34 -10.80 1.49
N GLU A 182 24.11 -9.99 2.51
CA GLU A 182 23.90 -10.46 3.87
C GLU A 182 22.57 -11.25 3.94
N PRO A 183 22.59 -12.54 4.32
CA PRO A 183 21.39 -13.38 4.22
C PRO A 183 20.20 -12.90 5.04
N ARG A 184 20.42 -12.44 6.29
CA ARG A 184 19.34 -12.02 7.19
C ARG A 184 18.70 -10.71 6.73
N ALA A 185 19.50 -9.72 6.37
CA ALA A 185 18.98 -8.46 5.85
C ALA A 185 18.28 -8.65 4.50
N TRP A 186 18.74 -9.58 3.66
CA TRP A 186 18.06 -9.92 2.41
C TRP A 186 16.70 -10.58 2.66
N ASP A 187 16.63 -11.56 3.57
CA ASP A 187 15.37 -12.22 3.96
C ASP A 187 14.34 -11.21 4.47
N LYS A 188 14.76 -10.26 5.31
CA LYS A 188 13.90 -9.17 5.77
C LYS A 188 13.39 -8.30 4.61
N ALA A 189 14.28 -7.91 3.69
CA ALA A 189 13.89 -7.08 2.54
C ALA A 189 12.91 -7.81 1.59
N ASP A 190 13.14 -9.11 1.34
CA ASP A 190 12.27 -9.94 0.49
C ASP A 190 10.88 -10.15 1.10
N LYS A 191 10.81 -10.46 2.40
CA LYS A 191 9.54 -10.59 3.12
C LYS A 191 8.75 -9.29 3.15
N LEU A 192 9.42 -8.16 3.39
CA LEU A 192 8.75 -6.86 3.36
C LEU A 192 8.25 -6.54 1.95
N ALA A 193 9.05 -6.79 0.91
CA ALA A 193 8.62 -6.62 -0.47
C ALA A 193 7.40 -7.51 -0.80
N ASP A 194 7.36 -8.74 -0.30
CA ASP A 194 6.23 -9.66 -0.47
C ASP A 194 4.94 -9.14 0.19
N LEU A 195 5.02 -8.70 1.46
CA LEU A 195 3.88 -8.07 2.15
C LEU A 195 3.37 -6.87 1.38
N ILE A 196 4.30 -6.00 0.97
CA ILE A 196 3.99 -4.77 0.26
C ILE A 196 3.31 -5.09 -1.08
N TYR A 197 3.84 -6.05 -1.82
CA TYR A 197 3.25 -6.50 -3.08
C TYR A 197 1.83 -7.07 -2.91
N ARG A 198 1.57 -7.76 -1.80
CA ARG A 198 0.25 -8.31 -1.43
C ARG A 198 -0.75 -7.27 -0.92
N GLY A 199 -0.35 -6.00 -0.82
CA GLY A 199 -1.25 -4.90 -0.47
C GLY A 199 -0.89 -4.16 0.81
N PHE A 200 0.19 -4.53 1.51
CA PHE A 200 0.69 -3.75 2.64
C PHE A 200 1.30 -2.42 2.16
N ARG A 201 0.53 -1.33 2.16
CA ARG A 201 0.91 -0.05 1.53
C ARG A 201 0.86 1.15 2.49
N PRO A 202 1.53 1.09 3.64
CA PRO A 202 1.48 2.19 4.61
C PRO A 202 1.96 3.51 3.97
N GLU A 203 1.21 4.59 4.18
CA GLU A 203 1.56 5.94 3.70
C GLU A 203 2.42 6.66 4.76
N LEU A 204 3.64 6.16 4.98
CA LEU A 204 4.50 6.64 6.05
C LEU A 204 5.16 7.99 5.71
N THR A 205 5.46 8.22 4.44
CA THR A 205 6.30 9.35 3.99
C THR A 205 5.53 10.59 3.56
N ARG A 206 4.20 10.56 3.63
CA ARG A 206 3.29 11.65 3.21
C ARG A 206 3.52 12.06 1.75
N PHE A 207 3.51 11.06 0.87
CA PHE A 207 3.78 11.18 -0.57
C PHE A 207 5.18 11.70 -0.92
N ALA A 208 6.19 11.36 -0.13
CA ALA A 208 7.57 11.72 -0.48
C ALA A 208 8.01 10.96 -1.74
N THR A 209 8.76 11.65 -2.60
CA THR A 209 9.38 11.07 -3.80
C THR A 209 10.90 11.22 -3.79
N PHE A 210 11.45 11.79 -2.71
CA PHE A 210 12.88 12.03 -2.52
C PHE A 210 13.22 11.79 -1.05
N TYR A 211 14.45 11.37 -0.79
CA TYR A 211 15.03 11.31 0.54
C TYR A 211 16.54 11.42 0.45
N HIS A 212 17.18 11.70 1.59
CA HIS A 212 18.60 11.52 1.78
C HIS A 212 18.88 11.06 3.20
N ALA A 213 20.08 10.50 3.42
CA ALA A 213 20.54 10.19 4.77
C ALA A 213 21.02 11.46 5.47
N ASP A 214 20.72 11.61 6.76
CA ASP A 214 20.95 12.81 7.59
C ASP A 214 22.41 13.31 7.61
N TYR A 215 23.37 12.46 7.25
CA TYR A 215 24.78 12.79 7.10
C TYR A 215 25.18 13.30 5.69
N VAL A 216 24.21 13.51 4.80
CA VAL A 216 24.40 14.04 3.43
C VAL A 216 23.66 15.37 3.28
N ASP A 217 24.24 16.38 2.61
CA ASP A 217 23.58 17.67 2.33
C ASP A 217 23.43 17.89 0.82
N PRO A 218 22.35 17.40 0.19
CA PRO A 218 22.13 17.60 -1.23
C PRO A 218 21.53 18.98 -1.52
N TYR A 219 22.05 19.66 -2.55
CA TYR A 219 21.62 21.03 -2.91
C TYR A 219 20.10 21.18 -3.16
N TRP A 220 19.43 20.12 -3.61
CA TRP A 220 18.00 20.14 -3.92
C TRP A 220 17.11 20.13 -2.67
N ALA A 221 17.60 19.67 -1.51
CA ALA A 221 16.78 19.52 -0.30
C ALA A 221 16.15 20.85 0.13
N LYS A 222 16.89 21.96 0.00
CA LYS A 222 16.44 23.31 0.34
C LYS A 222 15.27 23.83 -0.51
N ALA A 223 15.07 23.24 -1.69
CA ALA A 223 13.99 23.61 -2.60
C ALA A 223 12.72 22.78 -2.37
N PHE A 224 12.80 21.69 -1.61
CA PHE A 224 11.70 20.74 -1.42
C PHE A 224 11.12 20.86 -0.01
N ASN A 225 9.87 20.41 0.13
CA ASN A 225 9.21 20.35 1.42
C ASN A 225 9.64 19.07 2.13
N GLU A 226 10.29 19.20 3.28
CA GLU A 226 10.53 18.08 4.19
C GLU A 226 9.20 17.54 4.72
N THR A 227 9.02 16.22 4.70
CA THR A 227 7.75 15.58 5.08
C THR A 227 7.83 14.83 6.41
N VAL A 228 8.86 14.02 6.58
CA VAL A 228 9.07 13.19 7.78
C VAL A 228 10.55 12.77 7.89
N VAL A 229 10.98 12.48 9.11
CA VAL A 229 12.27 11.82 9.40
C VAL A 229 11.98 10.42 9.92
N VAL A 230 12.59 9.39 9.34
CA VAL A 230 12.43 7.98 9.77
C VAL A 230 13.79 7.31 9.77
N GLY A 231 14.24 6.87 10.96
CA GLY A 231 15.62 6.42 11.13
C GLY A 231 16.60 7.53 10.77
N ASP A 232 17.60 7.21 9.96
CA ASP A 232 18.60 8.18 9.50
C ASP A 232 18.19 8.88 8.19
N HIS A 233 16.95 8.69 7.71
CA HIS A 233 16.47 9.26 6.44
C HIS A 233 15.52 10.45 6.65
N ILE A 234 15.77 11.51 5.88
CA ILE A 234 14.91 12.68 5.81
C ILE A 234 14.19 12.65 4.45
N PHE A 235 12.85 12.67 4.49
CA PHE A 235 11.99 12.51 3.31
C PHE A 235 11.45 13.84 2.82
N TYR A 236 11.30 13.95 1.50
CA TYR A 236 10.97 15.20 0.82
C TYR A 236 9.95 15.01 -0.29
N ARG A 237 9.18 16.06 -0.48
CA ARG A 237 8.22 16.21 -1.57
C ARG A 237 8.49 17.52 -2.33
N PRO A 238 8.54 17.52 -3.67
CA PRO A 238 8.66 18.74 -4.44
C PRO A 238 7.50 19.72 -4.17
N PRO A 239 7.73 21.04 -4.27
CA PRO A 239 6.63 22.01 -4.26
C PRO A 239 5.60 21.68 -5.35
N GLY A 240 4.31 21.85 -5.07
CA GLY A 240 3.24 21.58 -6.03
C GLY A 240 2.90 20.10 -6.24
N ALA A 241 3.54 19.17 -5.53
CA ALA A 241 3.33 17.74 -5.76
C ALA A 241 1.94 17.24 -5.31
N ILE A 242 1.33 17.85 -4.29
CA ILE A 242 -0.04 17.49 -3.87
C ILE A 242 -1.04 17.96 -4.91
N GLU A 243 -0.88 19.18 -5.39
CA GLU A 243 -1.68 19.75 -6.46
C GLU A 243 -1.54 18.93 -7.74
N LEU A 244 -0.33 18.48 -8.06
CA LEU A 244 -0.09 17.59 -9.19
C LEU A 244 -0.78 16.23 -9.00
N ALA A 245 -0.67 15.61 -7.83
CA ALA A 245 -1.31 14.33 -7.54
C ALA A 245 -2.84 14.44 -7.60
N ALA A 246 -3.42 15.48 -7.00
CA ALA A 246 -4.86 15.73 -7.04
C ALA A 246 -5.36 15.95 -8.47
N ASN A 247 -4.65 16.77 -9.26
CA ASN A 247 -4.97 16.96 -10.68
C ASN A 247 -4.90 15.64 -11.47
N GLN A 248 -3.93 14.77 -11.17
CA GLN A 248 -3.81 13.46 -11.82
C GLN A 248 -4.94 12.50 -11.44
N MET A 249 -5.50 12.65 -10.24
CA MET A 249 -6.63 11.88 -9.72
C MET A 249 -8.00 12.51 -10.04
N GLY A 250 -8.02 13.70 -10.66
CA GLY A 250 -9.26 14.45 -10.93
C GLY A 250 -9.93 15.01 -9.67
N ILE A 251 -9.17 15.21 -8.61
CA ILE A 251 -9.63 15.77 -7.33
C ILE A 251 -9.45 17.29 -7.37
N ASP A 252 -10.54 18.03 -7.15
CA ASP A 252 -10.48 19.48 -6.98
C ASP A 252 -10.07 19.83 -5.54
N LEU A 253 -8.92 20.47 -5.38
CA LEU A 253 -8.38 20.84 -4.07
C LEU A 253 -8.98 22.15 -3.53
N SER A 254 -9.79 22.89 -4.31
CA SER A 254 -10.44 24.10 -3.80
C SER A 254 -11.41 23.82 -2.65
N ASP A 255 -11.94 22.59 -2.59
CA ASP A 255 -12.95 22.19 -1.60
C ASP A 255 -12.34 21.77 -0.25
N VAL A 256 -11.03 21.50 -0.21
CA VAL A 256 -10.31 21.05 1.01
C VAL A 256 -9.73 22.21 1.82
N ALA A 257 -9.68 23.40 1.22
CA ALA A 257 -9.15 24.61 1.85
C ALA A 257 -10.23 25.47 2.56
N SER A 258 -11.45 24.93 2.73
CA SER A 258 -12.61 25.59 3.37
C SER A 258 -12.79 25.16 4.82
#